data_AF-A0A0F5R0A0-F1
#
_entry.id   AF-A0A0F5R0A0-F1
#
_cell.length_a   1.000
_cell.length_b   1.000
_cell.length_c   1.000
_cell.angle_alpha   90.00
_cell.angle_beta   90.00
_cell.angle_gamma   90.00
#
_symmetry.space_group_name_H-M   'P 1'
#
loop_
_entity.id
_entity.type
_entity.pdbx_description
1 polymer ?
#
loop_
_entity_poly.entity_id
_entity_poly.type
_entity_poly.pdbx_seq_one_letter_code
_entity_poly.pdbx_strand_id
1 'polypeptide(L)'
;MKWEIIHAEMTVAEDGGYVGQVQFKIEGHKQAYEIALQSNKRGKDWAYGLFFKDEAGPEAEIEAVEEELEDNDEFYEALIAAAKDALKQD
;
A
#
# COMPACT_ATOMS: atom_id res chain seq x y z
N MET A 1 6.43 13.35 2.21
CA MET A 1 7.09 13.01 0.93
C MET A 1 6.15 13.32 -0.24
N LYS A 2 6.49 13.00 -1.49
CA LYS A 2 5.54 13.07 -2.61
C LYS A 2 5.46 11.70 -3.27
N TRP A 3 4.25 11.17 -3.39
CA TRP A 3 3.98 9.82 -3.88
C TRP A 3 3.00 9.86 -5.05
N GLU A 4 3.07 8.83 -5.89
CA GLU A 4 2.14 8.62 -7.00
C GLU A 4 1.77 7.13 -7.05
N ILE A 5 0.47 6.85 -7.04
CA ILE A 5 -0.06 5.49 -7.20
C ILE A 5 -0.01 5.12 -8.68
N ILE A 6 0.60 3.99 -8.98
CA ILE A 6 0.78 3.45 -10.33
C ILE A 6 -0.30 2.41 -10.63
N HIS A 7 -0.61 1.57 -9.65
CA HIS A 7 -1.59 0.50 -9.77
C HIS A 7 -2.21 0.22 -8.41
N ALA A 8 -3.48 -0.17 -8.41
CA ALA A 8 -4.19 -0.60 -7.21
C ALA A 8 -5.17 -1.72 -7.59
N GLU A 9 -5.24 -2.73 -6.73
CA GLU A 9 -6.19 -3.82 -6.84
C GLU A 9 -6.65 -4.23 -5.45
N MET A 10 -7.86 -4.79 -5.37
CA MET A 10 -8.37 -5.35 -4.13
C MET A 10 -9.37 -6.45 -4.41
N THR A 11 -9.33 -7.47 -3.57
CA THR A 11 -10.21 -8.63 -3.62
C THR A 11 -10.79 -8.92 -2.24
N VAL A 12 -11.92 -9.64 -2.21
CA VAL A 12 -12.53 -10.11 -0.97
C VAL A 12 -11.87 -11.42 -0.57
N ALA A 13 -11.35 -11.48 0.66
CA ALA A 13 -10.76 -12.69 1.21
C ALA A 13 -11.85 -13.72 1.58
N GLU A 14 -11.50 -15.01 1.56
CA GLU A 14 -12.43 -16.12 1.88
C GLU A 14 -13.05 -15.99 3.29
N ASP A 15 -12.33 -15.36 4.21
CA ASP A 15 -12.73 -15.15 5.59
C ASP A 15 -13.73 -13.97 5.75
N GLY A 16 -14.02 -13.23 4.67
CA GLY A 16 -14.88 -12.04 4.64
C GLY A 16 -14.18 -10.72 4.91
N GLY A 17 -12.84 -10.72 4.91
CA GLY A 17 -12.00 -9.50 4.92
C GLY A 17 -11.65 -9.03 3.51
N TYR A 18 -10.70 -8.11 3.41
CA TYR A 18 -10.16 -7.60 2.14
C TYR A 18 -8.66 -7.86 2.04
N VAL A 19 -8.20 -8.17 0.83
CA VAL A 19 -6.78 -8.20 0.49
C VAL A 19 -6.58 -7.28 -0.70
N GLY A 20 -5.79 -6.23 -0.50
CA GLY A 20 -5.44 -5.23 -1.50
C GLY A 20 -3.96 -5.22 -1.79
N GLN A 21 -3.61 -4.79 -2.99
CA GLN A 21 -2.24 -4.50 -3.38
C GLN A 21 -2.20 -3.14 -4.04
N VAL A 22 -1.27 -2.30 -3.62
CA VAL A 22 -1.07 -0.97 -4.21
C VAL A 22 0.39 -0.81 -4.56
N GLN A 23 0.64 -0.39 -5.79
CA GLN A 23 1.98 -0.09 -6.28
C GLN A 23 2.09 1.41 -6.45
N PHE A 24 3.16 1.98 -5.90
CA PHE A 24 3.39 3.42 -5.93
C PHE A 24 4.87 3.75 -6.06
N LYS A 25 5.17 4.97 -6.49
CA LYS A 25 6.53 5.52 -6.51
C LYS A 25 6.61 6.73 -5.59
N ILE A 26 7.79 6.94 -5.00
CA ILE A 26 8.11 8.14 -4.23
C ILE A 26 9.09 8.98 -5.05
N GLU A 27 8.83 10.28 -5.12
CA GLU A 27 9.69 11.22 -5.83
C GLU A 27 11.09 11.23 -5.20
N GLY A 28 12.10 10.87 -6.00
CA GLY A 28 13.51 10.81 -5.57
C GLY A 28 14.00 9.42 -5.16
N HIS A 29 13.13 8.44 -4.97
CA HIS A 29 13.51 7.07 -4.68
C HIS A 29 13.81 6.30 -5.96
N LYS A 30 14.71 5.31 -5.89
CA LYS A 30 15.19 4.60 -7.08
C LYS A 30 14.21 3.56 -7.60
N GLN A 31 13.43 2.95 -6.71
CA GLN A 31 12.55 1.83 -7.02
C GLN A 31 11.09 2.17 -6.67
N ALA A 32 10.16 1.53 -7.38
CA ALA A 32 8.77 1.54 -6.99
C ALA A 32 8.54 0.56 -5.82
N TYR A 33 7.47 0.81 -5.08
CA TYR A 33 7.07 0.04 -3.93
C TYR A 33 5.77 -0.69 -4.23
N GLU A 34 5.60 -1.82 -3.57
CA GLU A 34 4.34 -2.54 -3.47
C GLU A 34 3.97 -2.68 -2.00
N ILE A 35 2.77 -2.26 -1.65
CA ILE A 35 2.19 -2.50 -0.34
C ILE A 35 1.06 -3.53 -0.47
N ALA A 36 1.18 -4.62 0.26
CA ALA A 36 0.10 -5.58 0.45
C ALA A 36 -0.70 -5.17 1.68
N LEU A 37 -2.00 -4.95 1.50
CA LEU A 37 -2.94 -4.51 2.52
C LEU A 37 -3.87 -5.67 2.86
N GLN A 38 -4.04 -5.99 4.14
CA GLN A 38 -4.97 -7.03 4.58
C GLN A 38 -5.85 -6.51 5.70
N SER A 39 -7.17 -6.63 5.54
CA SER A 39 -8.12 -6.25 6.56
C SER A 39 -8.65 -7.46 7.33
N ASN A 40 -9.08 -7.22 8.57
CA ASN A 40 -9.94 -8.15 9.29
C ASN A 40 -11.35 -8.29 8.64
N LYS A 41 -12.17 -9.25 9.12
CA LYS A 41 -13.56 -9.52 8.68
C LYS A 41 -14.52 -8.33 8.69
N ARG A 42 -14.10 -7.16 9.18
CA ARG A 42 -14.93 -5.95 9.31
C ARG A 42 -14.35 -4.76 8.54
N GLY A 43 -13.19 -4.90 7.90
CA GLY A 43 -12.51 -3.80 7.21
C GLY A 43 -12.10 -2.65 8.12
N LYS A 44 -12.04 -2.88 9.44
CA LYS A 44 -11.79 -1.84 10.45
C LYS A 44 -10.33 -1.75 10.85
N ASP A 45 -9.64 -2.89 10.89
CA ASP A 45 -8.21 -2.96 11.14
C ASP A 45 -7.53 -3.49 9.90
N TRP A 46 -6.44 -2.84 9.54
CA TRP A 46 -5.62 -3.12 8.38
C TRP A 46 -4.20 -3.40 8.86
N ALA A 47 -3.68 -4.55 8.46
CA ALA A 47 -2.26 -4.84 8.48
C ALA A 47 -1.71 -4.59 7.08
N TYR A 48 -0.42 -4.26 7.00
CA TYR A 48 0.25 -4.10 5.73
C TYR A 48 1.62 -4.76 5.73
N GLY A 49 2.13 -5.05 4.53
CA GLY A 49 3.53 -5.37 4.30
C GLY A 49 4.04 -4.56 3.12
N LEU A 50 5.19 -3.91 3.28
CA LEU A 50 5.82 -3.10 2.25
C LEU A 50 7.00 -3.84 1.61
N PHE A 51 7.11 -3.74 0.29
CA PHE A 51 8.14 -4.38 -0.50
C PHE A 51 8.62 -3.46 -1.61
N PHE A 52 9.84 -3.67 -2.09
CA PHE A 52 10.24 -3.16 -3.40
C PHE A 52 9.57 -3.99 -4.49
N LYS A 53 9.00 -3.32 -5.49
CA LYS A 53 8.18 -3.98 -6.51
C LYS A 53 8.98 -4.91 -7.44
N ASP A 54 10.11 -4.43 -7.96
CA ASP A 54 10.85 -5.12 -9.03
C ASP A 54 12.19 -5.67 -8.53
N GLU A 55 13.04 -4.79 -7.99
CA GLU A 55 14.36 -5.15 -7.46
C GLU A 55 14.56 -4.58 -6.06
N ALA A 56 15.36 -5.26 -5.24
CA ALA A 56 15.73 -4.75 -3.92
C ALA A 56 16.38 -3.35 -4.05
N GLY A 57 15.82 -2.39 -3.32
CA GLY A 57 16.36 -1.04 -3.21
C GLY A 57 17.19 -0.83 -1.94
N PRO A 58 17.66 0.41 -1.70
CA PRO A 58 18.39 0.76 -0.50
C PRO A 58 17.50 0.60 0.75
N GLU A 59 18.01 -0.06 1.79
CA GLU A 59 17.27 -0.29 3.05
C GLU A 59 16.78 1.02 3.68
N ALA A 60 17.62 2.07 3.66
CA ALA A 60 17.24 3.39 4.15
C ALA A 60 16.04 4.02 3.41
N GLU A 61 15.83 3.69 2.12
CA GLU A 61 14.68 4.20 1.38
C GLU A 61 13.39 3.52 1.82
N ILE A 62 13.39 2.19 2.03
CA ILE A 62 12.20 1.47 2.49
C ILE A 62 11.89 1.76 3.96
N GLU A 63 12.91 1.90 4.82
CA GLU A 63 12.76 2.35 6.20
C GLU A 63 12.10 3.74 6.26
N ALA A 64 12.52 4.68 5.41
CA ALA A 64 11.90 6.00 5.35
C ALA A 64 10.44 5.96 4.84
N VAL A 65 10.07 4.99 4.00
CA VAL A 65 8.67 4.78 3.60
C VAL A 65 7.86 4.16 4.74
N GLU A 66 8.42 3.19 5.48
CA GLU A 66 7.79 2.61 6.67
C GLU A 66 7.50 3.69 7.72
N GLU A 67 8.50 4.52 8.05
CA GLU A 67 8.31 5.64 8.98
C GLU A 67 7.22 6.61 8.50
N GLU A 68 7.22 6.95 7.21
CA GLU A 68 6.19 7.82 6.64
C GLU A 68 4.79 7.17 6.69
N LEU A 69 4.66 5.85 6.51
CA LEU A 69 3.37 5.16 6.63
C LEU A 69 2.84 5.18 8.06
N GLU A 70 3.73 5.14 9.06
CA GLU A 70 3.35 5.22 10.48
C GLU A 70 3.02 6.66 10.92
N ASP A 71 3.77 7.66 10.46
CA ASP A 71 3.63 9.06 10.89
C ASP A 71 2.62 9.86 10.05
N ASN A 72 2.33 9.43 8.82
CA ASN A 72 1.48 10.14 7.88
C ASN A 72 0.19 9.36 7.56
N ASP A 73 -0.84 9.57 8.38
CA ASP A 73 -2.17 9.00 8.18
C ASP A 73 -2.73 9.28 6.77
N GLU A 74 -2.49 10.45 6.19
CA GLU A 74 -3.00 10.80 4.85
C GLU A 74 -2.41 9.88 3.78
N PHE A 75 -1.11 9.58 3.88
CA PHE A 75 -0.46 8.68 2.94
C PHE A 75 -1.02 7.26 3.07
N TYR A 76 -1.11 6.74 4.29
CA TYR A 76 -1.66 5.41 4.54
C TYR A 76 -3.13 5.28 4.10
N GLU A 77 -3.96 6.25 4.48
CA GLU A 77 -5.37 6.29 4.08
C GLU A 77 -5.54 6.42 2.56
N ALA A 78 -4.67 7.14 1.86
CA ALA A 78 -4.68 7.24 0.41
C ALA A 78 -4.43 5.89 -0.27
N LEU A 79 -3.51 5.07 0.26
CA LEU A 79 -3.24 3.72 -0.26
C LEU A 79 -4.44 2.80 -0.03
N ILE A 80 -5.03 2.81 1.17
CA ILE A 80 -6.26 2.04 1.45
C ILE A 80 -7.41 2.50 0.56
N ALA A 81 -7.57 3.81 0.36
CA ALA A 81 -8.62 4.36 -0.48
C ALA A 81 -8.46 3.91 -1.94
N ALA A 82 -7.23 3.90 -2.46
CA ALA A 82 -6.93 3.44 -3.82
C ALA A 82 -7.28 1.96 -4.01
N ALA A 83 -6.89 1.10 -3.07
CA ALA A 83 -7.28 -0.32 -3.08
C ALA A 83 -8.81 -0.48 -3.04
N LYS A 84 -9.50 0.28 -2.17
CA LYS A 84 -10.96 0.25 -2.06
C LYS A 84 -11.68 0.72 -3.31
N ASP A 85 -11.14 1.72 -4.00
CA ASP A 85 -11.73 2.22 -5.24
C ASP A 85 -11.60 1.20 -6.38
N ALA A 86 -10.47 0.48 -6.44
CA ALA A 86 -10.24 -0.58 -7.40
C ALA A 86 -11.29 -1.71 -7.30
N LEU A 87 -11.70 -2.12 -6.09
CA LEU A 87 -12.76 -3.13 -5.91
C LEU A 87 -14.12 -2.67 -6.46
N LYS A 88 -14.42 -1.37 -6.48
CA LYS A 88 -15.71 -0.86 -7.01
C LYS A 88 -15.78 -0.85 -8.53
N GLN A 89 -14.64 -0.97 -9.20
CA GLN A 89 -14.55 -0.91 -10.66
C GLN A 89 -14.64 -2.29 -11.33
N ASP A 90 -14.77 -3.36 -10.54
CA ASP A 90 -15.04 -4.75 -11.00
C ASP A 90 -16.52 -5.11 -10.76
#